data_AF-A0A3S4KCK4-F1
#
_entry.id   AF-A0A3S4KCK4-F1
#
_cell.length_a   1.000
_cell.length_b   1.000
_cell.length_c   1.000
_cell.angle_alpha   90.00
_cell.angle_beta   90.00
_cell.angle_gamma   90.00
#
_symmetry.space_group_name_H-M   'P 1'
#
loop_
_entity.id
_entity.type
_entity.pdbx_description
1 polymer ?
#
loop_
_entity_poly.entity_id
_entity_poly.type
_entity_poly.pdbx_seq_one_letter_code
_entity_poly.pdbx_strand_id
1 'polypeptide(L)'
;MGEVYNNGYPTQYGNILRLTGTGDGEILIGWSGVNGAPAPAYIRSHRDTADAEWSEWAMFYTSLNPPPDSYPVGAAIAWPSDVTPAGYALMQGQSFDKSAYPLLAIAYPSGIIPDMRGWTIKGKPASGRAVLSQEMDGNKSHSHTARAQDTDLGTKSTSSFDYGTKSTNTTGNHTHQFGGYINSYWGDSNHTSFQPGGGAWTQAAGDHAHTVYIGGHEHTMYIGPHGHVVIVDADGNAETTVKNIAFNYIVRLA
;
A
#
# COMPACT_ATOMS: atom_id res chain seq x y z
N MET A 1 20.00 58.70 41.74
CA MET A 1 20.48 57.50 41.03
C MET A 1 21.24 56.65 42.02
N GLY A 2 21.01 55.35 42.03
CA GLY A 2 21.79 54.39 42.81
C GLY A 2 22.65 53.52 41.89
N GLU A 3 23.80 53.07 42.37
CA GLU A 3 24.63 52.10 41.65
C GLU A 3 24.18 50.68 42.04
N VAL A 4 24.08 49.80 41.05
CA VAL A 4 23.72 48.39 41.25
C VAL A 4 25.00 47.56 41.25
N TYR A 5 25.31 46.96 42.40
CA TYR A 5 26.38 45.98 42.54
C TYR A 5 25.86 44.72 43.21
N ASN A 6 25.81 43.63 42.46
CA ASN A 6 25.66 42.25 42.94
C ASN A 6 24.66 42.07 44.10
N ASN A 7 23.38 42.43 43.88
CA ASN A 7 22.39 42.51 44.95
C ASN A 7 21.00 41.96 44.56
N GLY A 8 20.94 40.87 43.78
CA GLY A 8 19.67 40.23 43.39
C GLY A 8 18.86 40.98 42.33
N TYR A 9 19.46 41.96 41.65
CA TYR A 9 18.90 42.62 40.47
C TYR A 9 19.05 41.75 39.21
N PRO A 10 18.26 41.99 38.14
CA PRO A 10 18.36 41.25 36.87
C PRO A 10 19.75 41.26 36.23
N THR A 11 20.58 42.28 36.51
CA THR A 11 21.99 42.31 36.11
C THR A 11 22.91 42.43 37.32
N GLN A 12 24.13 41.90 37.17
CA GLN A 12 25.16 41.97 38.21
C GLN A 12 25.68 43.40 38.44
N TYR A 13 25.73 44.21 37.37
CA TYR A 13 26.21 45.59 37.38
C TYR A 13 25.27 46.48 36.57
N GLY A 14 25.06 47.72 37.03
CA GLY A 14 24.16 48.66 36.38
C GLY A 14 23.94 49.94 37.18
N ASN A 15 23.03 50.76 36.69
CA ASN A 15 22.52 51.95 37.36
C ASN A 15 21.01 51.85 37.51
N ILE A 16 20.50 52.36 38.63
CA ILE A 16 19.06 52.43 38.87
C ILE A 16 18.57 53.88 38.95
N LEU A 17 17.52 54.16 38.19
CA LEU A 17 16.71 55.35 38.33
C LEU A 17 15.44 54.98 39.08
N ARG A 18 15.30 55.51 40.30
CA ARG A 18 14.10 55.36 41.11
C ARG A 18 13.23 56.60 40.96
N LEU A 19 11.95 56.36 40.68
CA LEU A 19 10.89 57.34 40.57
C LEU A 19 10.00 57.15 41.80
N THR A 20 9.77 58.22 42.56
CA THR A 20 8.98 58.21 43.80
C THR A 20 7.75 59.10 43.65
N GLY A 21 6.68 58.75 44.37
CA GLY A 21 5.39 59.47 44.31
C GLY A 21 4.34 58.78 45.17
N THR A 22 3.06 58.89 44.81
CA THR A 22 2.01 58.10 45.46
C THR A 22 2.30 56.60 45.27
N GLY A 23 2.77 56.21 44.08
CA GLY A 23 3.40 54.92 43.81
C GLY A 23 4.86 55.07 43.40
N ASP A 24 5.59 53.96 43.42
CA ASP A 24 7.03 53.91 43.16
C ASP A 24 7.32 53.16 41.85
N GLY A 25 8.43 53.50 41.19
CA GLY A 25 8.87 52.83 39.98
C GLY A 25 10.39 52.83 39.87
N GLU A 26 10.93 51.81 39.21
CA GLU A 26 12.36 51.69 38.99
C GLU A 26 12.69 51.30 37.56
N ILE A 27 13.69 51.98 36.99
CA ILE A 27 14.33 51.59 35.74
C ILE A 27 15.77 51.21 36.05
N LEU A 28 16.15 50.01 35.65
CA LEU A 28 17.51 49.52 35.74
C LEU A 28 18.15 49.52 34.35
N ILE A 29 19.33 50.11 34.22
CA ILE A 29 20.16 50.01 33.02
C ILE A 29 21.41 49.23 33.40
N GLY A 30 21.53 48.02 32.86
CA GLY A 30 22.69 47.17 33.07
C GLY A 30 23.94 47.71 32.38
N TRP A 31 25.10 47.12 32.66
CA TRP A 31 26.30 47.39 31.87
C TRP A 31 26.36 46.43 30.68
N SER A 32 26.74 46.93 29.50
CA SER A 32 26.87 46.16 28.27
C SER A 32 28.06 45.19 28.26
N GLY A 33 28.99 45.34 29.22
CA GLY A 33 30.21 44.53 29.35
C GLY A 33 31.28 44.79 28.29
N VAL A 34 30.94 45.41 27.16
CA VAL A 34 31.85 45.79 26.09
C VAL A 34 31.52 47.17 25.53
N ASN A 35 32.55 47.88 25.06
CA ASN A 35 32.41 49.24 24.53
C ASN A 35 31.52 49.26 23.28
N GLY A 36 30.50 50.11 23.29
CA GLY A 36 29.60 50.33 22.14
C GLY A 36 28.47 49.30 21.98
N ALA A 37 28.39 48.26 22.82
CA ALA A 37 27.26 47.34 22.80
C ALA A 37 26.03 47.93 23.54
N PRO A 38 24.81 47.55 23.12
CA PRO A 38 23.59 47.91 23.85
C PRO A 38 23.58 47.30 25.25
N ALA A 39 23.11 48.06 26.23
CA ALA A 39 22.89 47.59 27.59
C ALA A 39 21.49 46.98 27.73
N PRO A 40 21.33 45.90 28.52
CA PRO A 40 20.00 45.43 28.89
C PRO A 40 19.36 46.45 29.83
N ALA A 41 18.06 46.71 29.66
CA ALA A 41 17.30 47.63 30.51
C ALA A 41 16.04 46.95 31.02
N TYR A 42 15.67 47.23 32.26
CA TYR A 42 14.54 46.61 32.94
C TYR A 42 13.69 47.66 33.65
N ILE A 43 12.42 47.36 33.85
CA ILE A 43 11.46 48.19 34.59
C ILE A 43 10.69 47.35 35.59
N ARG A 44 10.34 47.98 36.72
CA ARG A 44 9.35 47.47 37.66
C ARG A 44 8.58 48.60 38.31
N SER A 45 7.42 48.28 38.88
CA SER A 45 6.53 49.25 39.54
C SER A 45 6.02 48.72 40.88
N HIS A 46 5.68 49.64 41.78
CA HIS A 46 5.09 49.38 43.07
C HIS A 46 3.90 50.33 43.30
N ARG A 47 2.76 49.77 43.71
CA ARG A 47 1.50 50.52 43.85
C ARG A 47 1.48 51.41 45.10
N ASP A 48 0.57 52.37 45.13
CA ASP A 48 0.38 53.36 46.20
C ASP A 48 -0.31 52.83 47.47
N THR A 49 -0.07 51.57 47.83
CA THR A 49 -0.68 50.95 49.02
C THR A 49 0.39 50.28 49.87
N ALA A 50 0.25 50.35 51.19
CA ALA A 50 1.27 49.88 52.14
C ALA A 50 1.60 48.38 52.02
N ASP A 51 0.65 47.57 51.56
CA ASP A 51 0.81 46.12 51.37
C ASP A 51 1.11 45.74 49.91
N ALA A 52 1.45 46.70 49.04
CA ALA A 52 1.77 46.39 47.65
C ALA A 52 3.13 45.69 47.54
N GLU A 53 3.17 44.61 46.77
CA GLU A 53 4.43 44.01 46.35
C GLU A 53 4.97 44.73 45.12
N TRP A 54 6.29 44.70 44.96
CA TRP A 54 6.91 45.09 43.70
C TRP A 54 6.51 44.13 42.59
N SER A 55 6.25 44.66 41.39
CA SER A 55 6.18 43.80 40.21
C SER A 55 7.52 43.10 39.99
N GLU A 56 7.48 41.94 39.34
CA GLU A 56 8.69 41.37 38.75
C GLU A 56 9.32 42.36 37.77
N TRP A 57 10.63 42.17 37.54
CA TRP A 57 11.36 42.95 36.55
C TRP A 57 10.95 42.54 35.14
N ALA A 58 10.52 43.52 34.33
CA ALA A 58 10.27 43.34 32.91
C ALA A 58 11.42 43.94 32.09
N MET A 59 11.89 43.24 31.06
CA MET A 59 12.96 43.73 30.18
C MET A 59 12.41 44.61 29.06
N PHE A 60 13.10 45.71 28.77
CA PHE A 60 12.87 46.50 27.57
C PHE A 60 13.52 45.82 26.37
N TYR A 61 12.73 45.61 25.32
CA TYR A 61 13.22 45.15 24.04
C TYR A 61 13.39 46.31 23.08
N THR A 62 14.49 46.30 22.33
CA THR A 62 14.81 47.30 21.30
C THR A 62 15.27 46.60 20.03
N SER A 63 15.46 47.34 18.94
CA SER A 63 16.04 46.79 17.71
C SER A 63 17.45 46.22 17.91
N LEU A 64 18.19 46.66 18.93
CA LEU A 64 19.53 46.18 19.28
C LEU A 64 19.54 45.16 20.43
N ASN A 65 18.40 44.96 21.10
CA ASN A 65 18.17 43.93 22.13
C ASN A 65 16.76 43.35 21.93
N PRO A 66 16.53 42.57 20.86
CA PRO A 66 15.20 42.03 20.57
C PRO A 66 14.79 41.00 21.63
N PRO A 67 13.49 40.68 21.73
CA PRO A 67 13.06 39.53 22.50
C PRO A 67 13.80 38.28 22.02
N PRO A 68 14.05 37.29 22.89
CA PRO A 68 14.51 35.99 22.44
C PRO A 68 13.58 35.52 21.30
N ASP A 69 14.13 35.45 20.09
CA ASP A 69 13.38 35.23 18.87
C ASP A 69 12.91 33.77 18.89
N SER A 70 11.74 33.51 19.48
CA SER A 70 11.22 32.14 19.64
C SER A 70 10.89 31.48 18.31
N TYR A 71 10.77 32.28 17.23
CA TYR A 71 10.59 31.83 15.86
C TYR A 71 11.41 32.70 14.88
N PRO A 72 12.55 32.21 14.34
CA PRO A 72 13.44 33.01 13.51
C PRO A 72 12.81 33.39 12.15
N VAL A 73 13.22 34.53 11.59
CA VAL A 73 12.86 34.95 10.22
C VAL A 73 13.25 33.84 9.23
N GLY A 74 12.36 33.53 8.29
CA GLY A 74 12.55 32.44 7.33
C GLY A 74 12.03 31.07 7.79
N ALA A 75 11.59 30.91 9.03
CA ALA A 75 10.89 29.68 9.43
C ALA A 75 9.49 29.62 8.80
N ALA A 76 9.12 28.45 8.26
CA ALA A 76 7.78 28.20 7.74
C ALA A 76 6.80 28.04 8.90
N ILE A 77 5.69 28.79 8.87
CA ILE A 77 4.66 28.81 9.92
C ILE A 77 3.37 28.28 9.32
N ALA A 78 2.75 27.31 9.98
CA ALA A 78 1.42 26.84 9.63
C ALA A 78 0.37 27.84 10.13
N TRP A 79 -0.37 28.44 9.20
CA TRP A 79 -1.34 29.50 9.44
C TRP A 79 -2.76 29.05 9.09
N PRO A 80 -3.73 29.12 10.04
CA PRO A 80 -5.06 28.52 9.87
C PRO A 80 -6.05 29.39 9.07
N SER A 81 -5.63 30.52 8.51
CA SER A 81 -6.52 31.49 7.83
C SER A 81 -5.98 31.85 6.45
N ASP A 82 -6.87 32.23 5.53
CA ASP A 82 -6.49 32.78 4.22
C ASP A 82 -6.05 34.25 4.29
N VAL A 83 -6.34 34.94 5.40
CA VAL A 83 -5.90 36.30 5.63
C VAL A 83 -4.48 36.28 6.19
N THR A 84 -3.51 36.71 5.39
CA THR A 84 -2.09 36.76 5.80
C THR A 84 -1.84 37.95 6.72
N PRO A 85 -1.25 37.77 7.92
CA PRO A 85 -0.94 38.89 8.82
C PRO A 85 0.09 39.86 8.23
N ALA A 86 0.05 41.11 8.67
CA ALA A 86 1.05 42.11 8.28
C ALA A 86 2.46 41.67 8.71
N GLY A 87 3.45 41.86 7.85
CA GLY A 87 4.84 41.42 8.07
C GLY A 87 5.13 39.98 7.67
N TYR A 88 4.13 39.26 7.14
CA TYR A 88 4.27 37.89 6.65
C TYR A 88 3.93 37.80 5.15
N ALA A 89 4.44 36.76 4.50
CA ALA A 89 4.06 36.39 3.15
C ALA A 89 3.69 34.91 3.06
N LEU A 90 2.75 34.56 2.18
CA LEU A 90 2.51 33.16 1.79
C LEU A 90 3.75 32.58 1.10
N MET A 91 4.03 31.30 1.33
CA MET A 91 5.19 30.62 0.72
C MET A 91 4.80 29.97 -0.61
N GLN A 92 4.98 30.69 -1.72
CA GLN A 92 4.43 30.33 -3.05
C GLN A 92 5.49 30.34 -4.17
N GLY A 93 6.77 30.24 -3.85
CA GLY A 93 7.84 30.22 -4.86
C GLY A 93 8.28 31.61 -5.34
N GLN A 94 7.84 32.69 -4.70
CA GLN A 94 8.11 34.05 -5.15
C GLN A 94 9.52 34.53 -4.77
N SER A 95 10.09 35.40 -5.61
CA SER A 95 11.33 36.12 -5.31
C SER A 95 11.12 37.26 -4.32
N PHE A 96 12.16 37.64 -3.59
CA PHE A 96 12.18 38.81 -2.72
C PHE A 96 13.47 39.62 -2.86
N ASP A 97 13.40 40.90 -2.46
CA ASP A 97 14.58 41.78 -2.41
C ASP A 97 15.43 41.47 -1.17
N LYS A 98 16.63 40.95 -1.40
CA LYS A 98 17.57 40.57 -0.33
C LYS A 98 18.12 41.78 0.44
N SER A 99 18.19 42.94 -0.18
CA SER A 99 18.62 44.18 0.48
C SER A 99 17.52 44.71 1.41
N ALA A 100 16.26 44.57 1.03
CA ALA A 100 15.12 44.94 1.87
C ALA A 100 14.90 43.96 3.03
N TYR A 101 15.16 42.66 2.81
CA TYR A 101 14.93 41.60 3.79
C TYR A 101 16.21 40.79 4.09
N PRO A 102 17.20 41.39 4.78
CA PRO A 102 18.50 40.75 5.00
C PRO A 102 18.41 39.50 5.89
N LEU A 103 17.52 39.47 6.89
CA LEU A 103 17.32 38.28 7.73
C LEU A 103 16.69 37.13 6.93
N LEU A 104 15.75 37.42 6.05
CA LEU A 104 15.17 36.42 5.15
C LEU A 104 16.20 35.92 4.13
N ALA A 105 17.12 36.77 3.68
CA ALA A 105 18.23 36.40 2.80
C ALA A 105 19.24 35.45 3.46
N ILE A 106 19.38 35.49 4.79
CA ILE A 106 20.17 34.49 5.53
C ILE A 106 19.51 33.11 5.44
N ALA A 107 18.18 33.05 5.61
CA ALA A 107 17.43 31.79 5.52
C ALA A 107 17.33 31.26 4.08
N TYR A 108 17.13 32.16 3.10
CA TYR A 108 16.99 31.84 1.68
C TYR A 108 17.98 32.63 0.82
N PRO A 109 19.26 32.19 0.73
CA PRO A 109 20.29 32.91 -0.02
C PRO A 109 20.00 33.09 -1.52
N SER A 110 19.14 32.23 -2.08
CA SER A 110 18.64 32.32 -3.45
C SER A 110 17.83 33.59 -3.72
N GLY A 111 17.28 34.24 -2.68
CA GLY A 111 16.30 35.31 -2.85
C GLY A 111 14.92 34.80 -3.27
N ILE A 112 14.64 33.51 -3.09
CA ILE A 112 13.37 32.87 -3.45
C ILE A 112 12.80 32.16 -2.22
N ILE A 113 11.55 32.49 -1.87
CA ILE A 113 10.79 31.76 -0.85
C ILE A 113 10.31 30.44 -1.47
N PRO A 114 10.48 29.27 -0.82
CA PRO A 114 9.98 28.00 -1.34
C PRO A 114 8.46 28.02 -1.61
N ASP A 115 8.00 27.30 -2.63
CA ASP A 115 6.57 27.00 -2.78
C ASP A 115 6.22 25.82 -1.88
N MET A 116 5.36 26.07 -0.89
CA MET A 116 4.97 25.08 0.12
C MET A 116 3.55 24.55 -0.09
N ARG A 117 2.85 24.96 -1.15
CA ARG A 117 1.50 24.46 -1.44
C ARG A 117 1.55 22.97 -1.79
N GLY A 118 0.74 22.16 -1.10
CA GLY A 118 0.73 20.70 -1.24
C GLY A 118 1.93 19.98 -0.61
N TRP A 119 2.92 20.71 -0.08
CA TRP A 119 4.12 20.11 0.51
C TRP A 119 3.96 19.89 2.01
N THR A 120 4.50 18.77 2.51
CA THR A 120 4.64 18.51 3.95
C THR A 120 6.10 18.65 4.36
N ILE A 121 6.35 19.34 5.49
CA ILE A 121 7.70 19.49 6.03
C ILE A 121 8.17 18.15 6.62
N LYS A 122 9.30 17.66 6.11
CA LYS A 122 10.02 16.49 6.61
C LYS A 122 11.40 16.92 7.08
N GLY A 123 11.80 16.46 8.27
CA GLY A 123 13.13 16.71 8.79
C GLY A 123 14.20 16.21 7.82
N LYS A 124 15.25 17.02 7.59
CA LYS A 124 16.35 16.62 6.71
C LYS A 124 17.03 15.37 7.30
N PRO A 125 17.13 14.26 6.55
CA PRO A 125 17.84 13.09 7.02
C PRO A 125 19.34 13.41 7.22
N ALA A 126 20.03 12.57 8.00
CA ALA A 126 21.46 12.71 8.25
C ALA A 126 22.29 12.71 6.95
N SER A 127 21.84 12.00 5.92
CA SER A 127 22.49 11.89 4.61
C SER A 127 21.45 11.70 3.49
N GLY A 128 21.90 11.82 2.23
CA GLY A 128 21.08 11.52 1.05
C GLY A 128 20.17 12.65 0.56
N ARG A 129 20.04 13.76 1.31
CA ARG A 129 19.25 14.94 0.90
C ARG A 129 19.87 16.27 1.33
N ALA A 130 19.68 17.29 0.49
CA ALA A 130 19.98 18.69 0.80
C ALA A 130 18.79 19.36 1.50
N VAL A 131 19.06 20.46 2.23
CA VAL A 131 18.01 21.34 2.77
C VAL A 131 17.21 21.93 1.60
N LEU A 132 15.88 22.02 1.75
CA LEU A 132 14.92 22.44 0.70
C LEU A 132 14.83 21.53 -0.55
N SER A 133 15.47 20.36 -0.56
CA SER A 133 15.21 19.36 -1.60
C SER A 133 13.77 18.84 -1.52
N GLN A 134 13.14 18.59 -2.66
CA GLN A 134 11.81 17.99 -2.77
C GLN A 134 11.90 16.46 -2.86
N GLU A 135 10.88 15.78 -2.36
CA GLU A 135 10.72 14.32 -2.45
C GLU A 135 9.25 14.04 -2.73
N MET A 136 8.96 13.40 -3.86
CA MET A 136 7.59 13.03 -4.22
C MET A 136 7.06 11.95 -3.28
N ASP A 137 5.74 11.86 -3.20
CA ASP A 137 5.05 10.80 -2.50
C ASP A 137 5.31 9.44 -3.16
N GLY A 138 5.12 8.37 -2.39
CA GLY A 138 5.36 7.02 -2.88
C GLY A 138 4.96 5.96 -1.89
N ASN A 139 4.38 4.88 -2.40
CA ASN A 139 4.04 3.73 -1.58
C ASN A 139 5.31 2.91 -1.27
N LYS A 140 5.36 2.33 -0.08
CA LYS A 140 6.45 1.43 0.30
C LYS A 140 6.36 0.14 -0.53
N SER A 141 7.51 -0.39 -0.94
CA SER A 141 7.60 -1.68 -1.61
C SER A 141 6.91 -2.77 -0.78
N HIS A 142 6.01 -3.52 -1.42
CA HIS A 142 5.22 -4.60 -0.81
C HIS A 142 4.77 -5.60 -1.88
N SER A 143 4.20 -6.73 -1.43
CA SER A 143 3.59 -7.76 -2.28
C SER A 143 2.26 -8.23 -1.69
N HIS A 144 1.48 -8.94 -2.51
CA HIS A 144 0.22 -9.55 -2.12
C HIS A 144 0.28 -11.07 -2.33
N THR A 145 -0.45 -11.81 -1.49
CA THR A 145 -0.75 -13.21 -1.79
C THR A 145 -1.97 -13.27 -2.71
N ALA A 146 -1.95 -14.18 -3.68
CA ALA A 146 -3.05 -14.41 -4.60
C ALA A 146 -3.33 -15.91 -4.72
N ARG A 147 -4.59 -16.27 -5.01
CA ARG A 147 -5.01 -17.65 -5.25
C ARG A 147 -5.98 -17.71 -6.42
N ALA A 148 -5.82 -18.73 -7.28
CA ALA A 148 -6.85 -19.13 -8.23
C ALA A 148 -7.83 -20.08 -7.53
N GLN A 149 -9.11 -20.03 -7.92
CA GLN A 149 -10.11 -21.00 -7.45
C GLN A 149 -10.12 -22.22 -8.37
N ASP A 150 -10.45 -23.37 -7.80
CA ASP A 150 -10.66 -24.59 -8.59
C ASP A 150 -11.82 -24.40 -9.57
N THR A 151 -11.66 -24.95 -10.78
CA THR A 151 -12.67 -24.86 -11.84
C THR A 151 -12.98 -26.26 -12.38
N ASP A 152 -14.24 -26.67 -12.27
CA ASP A 152 -14.73 -27.90 -12.89
C ASP A 152 -15.09 -27.65 -14.36
N LEU A 153 -14.46 -28.41 -15.26
CA LEU A 153 -14.70 -28.31 -16.71
C LEU A 153 -15.94 -29.10 -17.15
N GLY A 154 -16.51 -29.94 -16.28
CA GLY A 154 -17.70 -30.76 -16.51
C GLY A 154 -17.52 -31.90 -17.52
N THR A 155 -18.53 -32.75 -17.66
CA THR A 155 -18.51 -33.93 -18.55
C THR A 155 -18.55 -33.54 -20.04
N LYS A 156 -17.87 -34.32 -20.90
CA LYS A 156 -17.87 -34.17 -22.36
C LYS A 156 -18.13 -35.53 -23.02
N SER A 157 -18.88 -35.54 -24.12
CA SER A 157 -19.14 -36.75 -24.90
C SER A 157 -18.15 -36.86 -26.06
N THR A 158 -17.70 -38.08 -26.35
CA THR A 158 -16.85 -38.37 -27.51
C THR A 158 -17.66 -38.41 -28.80
N SER A 159 -16.97 -38.40 -29.95
CA SER A 159 -17.60 -38.70 -31.23
C SER A 159 -18.07 -40.16 -31.30
N SER A 160 -19.12 -40.43 -32.10
CA SER A 160 -19.60 -41.78 -32.37
C SER A 160 -18.65 -42.56 -33.29
N PHE A 161 -18.51 -43.87 -33.06
CA PHE A 161 -17.78 -44.80 -33.91
C PHE A 161 -18.62 -46.07 -34.14
N ASP A 162 -18.78 -46.49 -35.39
CA ASP A 162 -19.53 -47.68 -35.80
C ASP A 162 -18.60 -48.78 -36.32
N TYR A 163 -18.68 -49.97 -35.72
CA TYR A 163 -17.90 -51.13 -36.15
C TYR A 163 -18.45 -51.78 -37.44
N GLY A 164 -19.70 -51.49 -37.82
CA GLY A 164 -20.41 -52.12 -38.93
C GLY A 164 -20.61 -53.63 -38.73
N THR A 165 -20.77 -54.37 -39.83
CA THR A 165 -20.97 -55.83 -39.81
C THR A 165 -19.64 -56.59 -39.81
N LYS A 166 -19.51 -57.62 -38.97
CA LYS A 166 -18.35 -58.56 -38.93
C LYS A 166 -18.81 -60.00 -39.20
N SER A 167 -17.97 -60.79 -39.87
CA SER A 167 -18.23 -62.20 -40.20
C SER A 167 -17.44 -63.16 -39.30
N THR A 168 -17.96 -64.37 -39.08
CA THR A 168 -17.27 -65.45 -38.37
C THR A 168 -16.35 -66.25 -39.31
N ASN A 169 -15.49 -67.11 -38.75
CA ASN A 169 -14.78 -68.12 -39.53
C ASN A 169 -15.70 -69.30 -39.93
N THR A 170 -15.30 -70.09 -40.92
CA THR A 170 -16.04 -71.27 -41.38
C THR A 170 -15.65 -72.51 -40.57
N THR A 171 -16.61 -73.16 -39.90
CA THR A 171 -16.41 -74.38 -39.10
C THR A 171 -17.72 -75.17 -38.95
N GLY A 172 -17.71 -76.30 -38.24
CA GLY A 172 -18.92 -77.09 -37.92
C GLY A 172 -19.18 -78.28 -38.83
N ASN A 173 -18.29 -78.57 -39.78
CA ASN A 173 -18.40 -79.76 -40.62
C ASN A 173 -18.22 -81.03 -39.77
N HIS A 174 -19.19 -81.95 -39.85
CA HIS A 174 -19.16 -83.23 -39.15
C HIS A 174 -19.97 -84.28 -39.91
N THR A 175 -19.73 -85.57 -39.63
CA THR A 175 -20.40 -86.71 -40.27
C THR A 175 -21.26 -87.46 -39.26
N HIS A 176 -22.40 -87.99 -39.70
CA HIS A 176 -23.24 -88.91 -38.91
C HIS A 176 -23.13 -90.33 -39.48
N GLN A 177 -23.21 -91.35 -38.64
CA GLN A 177 -23.28 -92.76 -39.05
C GLN A 177 -24.59 -93.35 -38.56
N PHE A 178 -25.31 -94.04 -39.45
CA PHE A 178 -26.57 -94.71 -39.12
C PHE A 178 -26.53 -96.20 -39.46
N GLY A 179 -27.14 -96.99 -38.58
CA GLY A 179 -27.35 -98.43 -38.74
C GLY A 179 -28.44 -98.88 -37.77
N GLY A 180 -29.39 -99.67 -38.26
CA GLY A 180 -30.52 -100.16 -37.47
C GLY A 180 -30.56 -101.68 -37.45
N TYR A 181 -31.00 -102.25 -36.34
CA TYR A 181 -31.36 -103.66 -36.29
C TYR A 181 -32.84 -103.79 -36.67
N ILE A 182 -33.13 -104.45 -37.78
CA ILE A 182 -34.51 -104.79 -38.13
C ILE A 182 -34.81 -106.19 -37.61
N ASN A 183 -35.92 -106.31 -36.90
CA ASN A 183 -36.44 -107.56 -36.38
C ASN A 183 -37.80 -107.84 -37.03
N SER A 184 -37.93 -108.96 -37.75
CA SER A 184 -39.18 -109.36 -38.39
C SER A 184 -40.09 -110.04 -37.39
N TYR A 185 -41.32 -109.56 -37.23
CA TYR A 185 -42.35 -110.29 -36.51
C TYR A 185 -43.26 -110.99 -37.53
N TRP A 186 -43.37 -112.31 -37.37
CA TRP A 186 -44.14 -113.32 -38.12
C TRP A 186 -43.45 -113.93 -39.36
N GLY A 187 -43.05 -115.21 -39.23
CA GLY A 187 -43.20 -116.17 -40.34
C GLY A 187 -42.00 -117.02 -40.72
N ASP A 188 -40.77 -116.55 -40.59
CA ASP A 188 -39.56 -117.39 -40.61
C ASP A 188 -38.42 -116.73 -39.79
N SER A 189 -37.62 -117.62 -39.17
CA SER A 189 -36.35 -117.45 -38.45
C SER A 189 -36.04 -116.11 -37.74
N ASN A 190 -35.87 -116.17 -36.40
CA ASN A 190 -35.34 -115.08 -35.56
C ASN A 190 -33.94 -114.62 -36.04
N HIS A 191 -33.90 -113.67 -36.98
CA HIS A 191 -32.68 -113.04 -37.47
C HIS A 191 -32.70 -111.55 -37.16
N THR A 192 -31.72 -111.09 -36.37
CA THR A 192 -31.39 -109.67 -36.29
C THR A 192 -30.48 -109.34 -37.46
N SER A 193 -30.99 -108.60 -38.45
CA SER A 193 -30.17 -108.10 -39.56
C SER A 193 -29.70 -106.67 -39.26
N PHE A 194 -28.40 -106.42 -39.39
CA PHE A 194 -27.84 -105.08 -39.35
C PHE A 194 -28.04 -104.45 -40.73
N GLN A 195 -28.79 -103.36 -40.79
CA GLN A 195 -28.93 -102.57 -42.01
C GLN A 195 -27.87 -101.45 -42.00
N PRO A 196 -26.74 -101.61 -42.72
CA PRO A 196 -25.83 -100.50 -42.95
C PRO A 196 -26.58 -99.45 -43.79
N GLY A 197 -26.51 -98.19 -43.38
CA GLY A 197 -27.22 -97.11 -44.04
C GLY A 197 -26.98 -97.07 -45.56
N GLY A 198 -28.01 -97.37 -46.35
CA GLY A 198 -27.91 -97.62 -47.79
C GLY A 198 -27.70 -96.39 -48.69
N GLY A 199 -26.88 -95.41 -48.28
CA GLY A 199 -26.58 -94.22 -49.09
C GLY A 199 -27.73 -93.23 -49.30
N ALA A 200 -28.82 -93.35 -48.52
CA ALA A 200 -29.92 -92.40 -48.53
C ALA A 200 -29.50 -91.05 -47.92
N TRP A 201 -29.94 -89.95 -48.55
CA TRP A 201 -29.69 -88.59 -48.05
C TRP A 201 -30.64 -88.24 -46.91
N THR A 202 -30.12 -87.62 -45.85
CA THR A 202 -30.94 -87.02 -44.80
C THR A 202 -31.65 -85.76 -45.33
N GLN A 203 -32.74 -85.35 -44.68
CA GLN A 203 -33.38 -84.06 -44.96
C GLN A 203 -32.47 -82.88 -44.56
N ALA A 204 -32.73 -81.69 -45.09
CA ALA A 204 -32.00 -80.47 -44.74
C ALA A 204 -32.20 -80.12 -43.25
N ALA A 205 -31.09 -79.97 -42.52
CA ALA A 205 -31.06 -79.62 -41.10
C ALA A 205 -29.73 -78.90 -40.79
N GLY A 206 -29.62 -78.30 -39.60
CA GLY A 206 -28.38 -77.66 -39.14
C GLY A 206 -28.30 -76.14 -39.34
N ASP A 207 -29.36 -75.49 -39.82
CA ASP A 207 -29.49 -74.04 -39.73
C ASP A 207 -29.57 -73.63 -38.26
N HIS A 208 -28.60 -72.81 -37.83
CA HIS A 208 -28.49 -72.36 -36.44
C HIS A 208 -27.75 -71.02 -36.39
N ALA A 209 -28.02 -70.26 -35.32
CA ALA A 209 -27.33 -69.02 -35.03
C ALA A 209 -26.61 -69.11 -33.69
N HIS A 210 -25.51 -68.38 -33.57
CA HIS A 210 -24.78 -68.22 -32.30
C HIS A 210 -25.01 -66.81 -31.76
N THR A 211 -25.14 -66.69 -30.44
CA THR A 211 -25.10 -65.40 -29.76
C THR A 211 -23.67 -65.14 -29.31
N VAL A 212 -23.11 -63.98 -29.67
CA VAL A 212 -21.77 -63.56 -29.25
C VAL A 212 -21.89 -62.27 -28.45
N TYR A 213 -21.51 -62.33 -27.17
CA TYR A 213 -21.42 -61.15 -26.31
C TYR A 213 -20.02 -60.52 -26.46
N ILE A 214 -19.95 -59.25 -26.88
CA ILE A 214 -18.68 -58.52 -27.07
C ILE A 214 -18.17 -57.90 -25.76
N GLY A 215 -19.06 -57.27 -24.98
CA GLY A 215 -18.74 -56.61 -23.71
C GLY A 215 -18.50 -55.10 -23.81
N GLY A 216 -18.43 -54.46 -22.65
CA GLY A 216 -18.11 -53.04 -22.51
C GLY A 216 -16.60 -52.79 -22.60
N HIS A 217 -16.22 -51.60 -23.05
CA HIS A 217 -14.84 -51.13 -23.05
C HIS A 217 -14.80 -49.63 -22.76
N GLU A 218 -13.66 -49.17 -22.24
CA GLU A 218 -13.39 -47.76 -21.94
C GLU A 218 -12.06 -47.35 -22.57
N HIS A 219 -11.90 -46.05 -22.79
CA HIS A 219 -10.66 -45.44 -23.26
C HIS A 219 -10.16 -44.42 -22.26
N THR A 220 -8.85 -44.19 -22.23
CA THR A 220 -8.23 -43.09 -21.49
C THR A 220 -7.77 -42.01 -22.46
N MET A 221 -7.84 -40.74 -22.04
CA MET A 221 -7.40 -39.59 -22.82
C MET A 221 -6.49 -38.70 -21.97
N TYR A 222 -5.32 -38.38 -22.50
CA TYR A 222 -4.42 -37.39 -21.89
C TYR A 222 -4.76 -35.98 -22.36
N ILE A 223 -5.05 -35.06 -21.43
CA ILE A 223 -5.44 -33.67 -21.74
C ILE A 223 -4.22 -32.73 -21.86
N GLY A 224 -3.19 -32.94 -21.05
CA GLY A 224 -1.98 -32.12 -21.04
C GLY A 224 -2.04 -30.88 -20.12
N PRO A 225 -0.88 -30.24 -19.85
CA PRO A 225 -0.80 -29.03 -19.05
C PRO A 225 -1.25 -27.79 -19.83
N HIS A 226 -1.80 -26.80 -19.13
CA HIS A 226 -2.13 -25.47 -19.65
C HIS A 226 -1.88 -24.39 -18.57
N GLY A 227 -2.01 -23.10 -18.93
CA GLY A 227 -1.80 -21.98 -18.02
C GLY A 227 -2.67 -20.78 -18.35
N HIS A 228 -2.59 -19.75 -17.49
CA HIS A 228 -3.37 -18.52 -17.61
C HIS A 228 -2.48 -17.28 -17.49
N VAL A 229 -2.90 -16.20 -18.15
CA VAL A 229 -2.35 -14.86 -17.93
C VAL A 229 -3.05 -14.23 -16.74
N VAL A 230 -2.27 -13.65 -15.83
CA VAL A 230 -2.79 -12.90 -14.67
C VAL A 230 -2.40 -11.44 -14.84
N ILE A 231 -3.40 -10.55 -14.80
CA ILE A 231 -3.23 -9.11 -14.85
C ILE A 231 -3.71 -8.55 -13.52
N VAL A 232 -2.91 -7.66 -12.91
CA VAL A 232 -3.29 -6.92 -11.72
C VAL A 232 -3.42 -5.46 -12.14
N ASP A 233 -4.65 -4.96 -12.14
CA ASP A 233 -4.95 -3.58 -12.50
C ASP A 233 -4.47 -2.62 -11.41
N ALA A 234 -4.22 -1.36 -11.81
CA ALA A 234 -3.82 -0.32 -10.87
C ALA A 234 -4.98 0.03 -9.92
N ASP A 235 -4.65 0.20 -8.64
CA ASP A 235 -5.59 0.64 -7.60
C ASP A 235 -4.95 1.73 -6.73
N GLY A 236 -5.71 2.77 -6.39
CA GLY A 236 -5.24 3.88 -5.57
C GLY A 236 -5.73 5.26 -6.01
N ASN A 237 -5.24 6.28 -5.31
CA ASN A 237 -5.52 7.70 -5.59
C ASN A 237 -4.38 8.34 -6.41
N ALA A 238 -4.57 9.59 -6.83
CA ALA A 238 -3.53 10.35 -7.52
C ALA A 238 -2.30 10.65 -6.64
N GLU A 239 -2.47 10.68 -5.31
CA GLU A 239 -1.42 10.95 -4.33
C GLU A 239 -1.47 9.94 -3.17
N THR A 240 -0.30 9.61 -2.63
CA THR A 240 -0.14 8.84 -1.39
C THR A 240 -0.24 9.77 -0.19
N THR A 241 -1.41 9.79 0.45
CA THR A 241 -1.69 10.70 1.56
C THR A 241 -1.71 10.00 2.92
N VAL A 242 -1.29 10.71 3.96
CA VAL A 242 -1.69 10.43 5.34
C VAL A 242 -2.83 11.36 5.74
N LYS A 243 -3.58 11.06 6.81
CA LYS A 243 -4.57 12.01 7.35
C LYS A 243 -3.87 13.35 7.64
N ASN A 244 -4.41 14.42 7.06
CA ASN A 244 -3.83 15.76 7.14
C ASN A 244 -4.94 16.81 7.26
N ILE A 245 -4.57 18.02 7.67
CA ILE A 245 -5.43 19.21 7.71
C ILE A 245 -4.69 20.32 6.95
N ALA A 246 -5.41 21.02 6.07
CA ALA A 246 -4.83 22.10 5.29
C ALA A 246 -4.59 23.35 6.14
N PHE A 247 -3.36 23.87 6.09
CA PHE A 247 -2.96 25.16 6.62
C PHE A 247 -2.20 25.91 5.53
N ASN A 248 -2.26 27.24 5.55
CA ASN A 248 -1.41 28.07 4.70
C ASN A 248 -0.01 28.14 5.30
N TYR A 249 1.03 27.87 4.51
CA TYR A 249 2.39 28.16 4.94
C TYR A 249 2.71 29.63 4.72
N ILE A 250 3.04 30.35 5.80
CA ILE A 250 3.51 31.73 5.77
C ILE A 250 4.93 31.83 6.33
N VAL A 251 5.61 32.93 6.01
CA VAL A 251 6.96 33.24 6.51
C VAL A 251 7.05 34.69 6.95
N ARG A 252 7.72 34.96 8.08
CA ARG A 252 8.02 36.32 8.55
C ARG A 252 9.06 36.96 7.62
N LEU A 253 8.87 38.21 7.23
CA LEU A 253 9.73 38.91 6.27
C LEU A 253 10.95 39.61 6.91
N ALA A 254 10.80 40.15 8.12
CA ALA A 254 11.82 40.92 8.84
C ALA A 254 11.73 40.73 10.35
#